data_AF-A0A6L4ZIG5-F1
#
_entry.id   AF-A0A6L4ZIG5-F1
#
_cell.length_a   1.000
_cell.length_b   1.000
_cell.length_c   1.000
_cell.angle_alpha   90.00
_cell.angle_beta   90.00
_cell.angle_gamma   90.00
#
_symmetry.space_group_name_H-M   'P 1'
#
loop_
_entity.id
_entity.type
_entity.pdbx_description
1 polymer ?
#
loop_
_entity_poly.entity_id
_entity_poly.type
_entity_poly.pdbx_seq_one_letter_code
_entity_poly.pdbx_strand_id
1 'polypeptide(L)'
;MKISWAITFLFVLFVNQVISQNDIIKSNQKLLSKIKQSSGLGALWDFSEKEGHTRKAIGLGKFPLKEQNGILPRINDGSLSGYSAQFGNKAFLSLENSKTGELNIYGEGQAVTVIAWVKWEGNTGFAGGMWNEYQDGGKRQYGLFV
;
A
#
# COMPACT_ATOMS: atom_id res chain seq x y z
N MET A 1 -9.53 7.80 78.53
CA MET A 1 -9.48 8.68 77.36
C MET A 1 -8.35 8.21 76.46
N LYS A 2 -8.64 7.41 75.41
CA LYS A 2 -7.61 6.84 74.51
C LYS A 2 -7.54 7.69 73.24
N ILE A 3 -6.39 8.30 72.98
CA ILE A 3 -6.13 9.11 71.79
C ILE A 3 -5.74 8.13 70.67
N SER A 4 -6.60 8.04 69.65
CA SER A 4 -6.34 7.27 68.43
C SER A 4 -5.61 8.17 67.44
N TRP A 5 -4.40 7.78 67.03
CA TRP A 5 -3.65 8.44 65.96
C TRP A 5 -3.95 7.69 64.65
N ALA A 6 -4.65 8.34 63.72
CA ALA A 6 -4.80 7.82 62.36
C ALA A 6 -3.55 8.20 61.56
N ILE A 7 -2.79 7.19 61.10
CA ILE A 7 -1.69 7.38 60.16
C ILE A 7 -2.28 7.21 58.76
N THR A 8 -2.50 8.33 58.06
CA THR A 8 -2.91 8.31 56.65
C THR A 8 -1.66 8.14 55.78
N PHE A 9 -1.47 6.96 55.20
CA PHE A 9 -0.47 6.75 54.16
C PHE A 9 -1.00 7.27 52.82
N LEU A 10 -0.39 8.33 52.29
CA LEU A 10 -0.65 8.82 50.94
C LEU A 10 0.20 8.01 49.95
N PHE A 11 -0.40 7.04 49.27
CA PHE A 11 0.23 6.32 48.16
C PHE A 11 0.10 7.16 46.89
N VAL A 12 1.16 7.84 46.48
CA VAL A 12 1.24 8.52 45.17
C VAL A 12 1.75 7.50 44.15
N LEU A 13 0.83 6.89 43.40
CA LEU A 13 1.16 6.06 42.25
C LEU A 13 1.56 6.96 41.07
N PHE A 14 2.86 7.12 40.84
CA PHE A 14 3.36 7.65 39.57
C PHE A 14 3.18 6.56 38.51
N VAL A 15 2.07 6.63 37.77
CA VAL A 15 1.93 5.89 36.52
C VAL A 15 2.84 6.57 35.50
N ASN A 16 4.09 6.11 35.42
CA ASN A 16 4.91 6.41 34.25
C ASN A 16 4.19 5.77 33.07
N GLN A 17 3.50 6.59 32.28
CA GLN A 17 3.05 6.17 30.96
C GLN A 17 4.31 5.74 30.21
N VAL A 18 4.46 4.43 30.03
CA VAL A 18 5.28 3.89 28.96
C VAL A 18 4.58 4.38 27.70
N ILE A 19 5.02 5.52 27.18
CA ILE A 19 4.70 5.92 25.82
C ILE A 19 5.36 4.84 24.98
N SER A 20 4.56 3.85 24.57
CA SER A 20 4.94 2.94 23.51
C SER A 20 5.47 3.82 22.39
N GLN A 21 6.73 3.63 22.00
CA GLN A 21 7.21 4.07 20.71
C GLN A 21 6.47 3.23 19.67
N ASN A 22 5.18 3.48 19.52
CA ASN A 22 4.51 3.24 18.26
C ASN A 22 5.24 4.18 17.33
N ASP A 23 6.24 3.68 16.60
CA ASP A 23 6.81 4.36 15.46
C ASP A 23 5.65 5.01 14.73
N ILE A 24 5.57 6.33 14.80
CA ILE A 24 4.50 7.08 14.16
C ILE A 24 4.78 6.86 12.68
N ILE A 25 4.11 5.87 12.09
CA ILE A 25 4.15 5.58 10.68
C ILE A 25 3.65 6.84 9.99
N LYS A 26 4.59 7.69 9.61
CA LYS A 26 4.28 9.04 9.18
C LYS A 26 4.05 8.98 7.69
N SER A 27 2.79 8.81 7.31
CA SER A 27 2.36 9.01 5.94
C SER A 27 2.99 10.29 5.38
N ASN A 28 3.65 10.19 4.22
CA ASN A 28 4.31 11.31 3.58
C ASN A 28 3.30 12.14 2.77
N GLN A 29 2.40 12.82 3.49
CA GLN A 29 1.31 13.60 2.91
C GLN A 29 1.81 14.69 1.95
N LYS A 30 3.00 15.25 2.20
CA LYS A 30 3.63 16.25 1.31
C LYS A 30 4.08 15.64 -0.02
N LEU A 31 4.64 14.43 -0.02
CA LEU A 31 4.99 13.73 -1.26
C LEU A 31 3.74 13.26 -2.00
N LEU A 32 2.78 12.69 -1.26
CA LEU A 32 1.51 12.23 -1.82
C LEU A 32 0.75 13.37 -2.52
N SER A 33 0.70 14.56 -1.92
CA SER A 33 0.06 15.73 -2.55
C SER A 33 0.78 16.18 -3.81
N LYS A 34 2.11 16.19 -3.83
CA LYS A 34 2.90 16.50 -5.04
C LYS A 34 2.65 15.51 -6.17
N ILE A 35 2.59 14.21 -5.87
CA ILE A 35 2.29 13.18 -6.88
C ILE A 35 0.88 13.41 -7.44
N LYS A 36 -0.12 13.63 -6.58
CA LYS A 36 -1.52 13.90 -6.99
C LYS A 36 -1.66 15.13 -7.89
N GLN A 37 -0.78 16.13 -7.75
CA GLN A 37 -0.77 17.36 -8.55
C GLN A 37 0.07 17.24 -9.83
N SER A 38 0.78 16.13 -10.02
CA SER A 38 1.64 15.96 -11.19
C SER A 38 0.77 15.83 -12.44
N SER A 39 1.04 16.67 -13.44
CA SER A 39 0.37 16.58 -14.73
C SER A 39 0.63 15.22 -15.37
N GLY A 40 -0.42 14.61 -15.92
CA GLY A 40 -0.33 13.28 -16.54
C GLY A 40 -0.35 12.11 -15.55
N LEU A 41 -0.71 12.31 -14.28
CA LEU A 41 -0.90 11.19 -13.35
C LEU A 41 -2.06 10.30 -13.82
N GLY A 42 -1.73 9.14 -14.38
CA GLY A 42 -2.71 8.13 -14.78
C GLY A 42 -3.36 7.44 -13.57
N ALA A 43 -2.55 6.80 -12.74
CA ALA A 43 -3.00 6.08 -11.55
C ALA A 43 -1.91 5.99 -10.49
N LEU A 44 -2.33 6.08 -9.22
CA LEU A 44 -1.51 5.84 -8.04
C LEU A 44 -2.25 4.90 -7.09
N TRP A 45 -1.66 3.74 -6.79
CA TRP A 45 -2.09 2.89 -5.68
C TRP A 45 -1.17 3.12 -4.48
N ASP A 46 -1.73 3.63 -3.38
CA ASP A 46 -0.97 3.92 -2.16
C ASP A 46 -1.14 2.85 -1.05
N PHE A 47 -1.90 1.79 -1.35
CA PHE A 47 -2.17 0.66 -0.46
C PHE A 47 -2.72 1.00 0.93
N SER A 48 -3.46 2.11 1.03
CA SER A 48 -4.10 2.51 2.29
C SER A 48 -5.16 1.50 2.78
N GLU A 49 -5.85 0.81 1.87
CA GLU A 49 -6.91 -0.12 2.22
C GLU A 49 -6.37 -1.42 2.85
N LYS A 50 -7.07 -1.90 3.88
CA LYS A 50 -6.76 -3.19 4.52
C LYS A 50 -6.86 -4.35 3.53
N GLU A 51 -6.16 -5.42 3.84
CA GLU A 51 -6.30 -6.69 3.13
C GLU A 51 -7.76 -7.18 3.03
N GLY A 52 -8.06 -7.95 1.99
CA GLY A 52 -9.42 -8.35 1.63
C GLY A 52 -10.28 -7.26 0.98
N HIS A 53 -9.83 -5.99 0.98
CA HIS A 53 -10.53 -4.90 0.32
C HIS A 53 -9.92 -4.60 -1.05
N THR A 54 -10.73 -4.11 -1.99
CA THR A 54 -10.23 -3.64 -3.28
C THR A 54 -9.26 -2.46 -3.09
N ARG A 55 -8.08 -2.51 -3.73
CA ARG A 55 -7.12 -1.39 -3.76
C ARG A 55 -7.51 -0.43 -4.88
N LYS A 56 -7.82 0.81 -4.53
CA LYS A 56 -8.29 1.81 -5.50
C LYS A 56 -7.16 2.77 -5.85
N ALA A 57 -7.06 3.07 -7.14
CA ALA A 57 -6.18 4.11 -7.62
C ALA A 57 -6.73 5.50 -7.33
N ILE A 58 -5.81 6.46 -7.21
CA ILE A 58 -6.04 7.88 -7.32
C ILE A 58 -5.53 8.33 -8.69
N GLY A 59 -6.31 9.10 -9.45
CA GLY A 59 -5.93 9.58 -10.78
C GLY A 59 -7.12 9.64 -11.72
N LEU A 60 -6.89 9.28 -12.97
CA LEU A 60 -7.88 9.25 -14.06
C LEU A 60 -9.08 8.34 -13.76
N GLY A 61 -8.87 7.30 -12.98
CA GLY A 61 -9.91 6.37 -12.56
C GLY A 61 -9.57 5.65 -11.27
N LYS A 62 -10.53 4.87 -10.77
CA LYS A 62 -10.36 4.11 -9.51
C LYS A 62 -9.65 2.77 -9.70
N PHE A 63 -9.59 2.26 -10.93
CA PHE A 63 -8.90 1.02 -11.33
C PHE A 63 -8.81 -0.04 -10.22
N PRO A 64 -9.97 -0.60 -9.82
CA PRO A 64 -10.10 -1.39 -8.60
C PRO A 64 -9.34 -2.71 -8.70
N LEU A 65 -8.17 -2.79 -8.08
CA LEU A 65 -7.37 -4.01 -8.02
C LEU A 65 -7.92 -4.96 -6.96
N LYS A 66 -8.09 -6.23 -7.34
CA LYS A 66 -8.58 -7.30 -6.47
C LYS A 66 -7.47 -8.29 -6.17
N GLU A 67 -7.44 -8.73 -4.92
CA GLU A 67 -6.58 -9.82 -4.48
C GLU A 67 -7.00 -11.12 -5.18
N GLN A 68 -6.03 -11.90 -5.61
CA GLN A 68 -6.19 -13.20 -6.25
C GLN A 68 -5.21 -14.20 -5.63
N ASN A 69 -5.58 -15.48 -5.67
CA ASN A 69 -4.76 -16.57 -5.14
C ASN A 69 -4.36 -16.38 -3.66
N GLY A 70 -5.26 -15.79 -2.88
CA GLY A 70 -5.06 -15.51 -1.46
C GLY A 70 -5.23 -14.04 -1.11
N ILE A 71 -4.92 -13.72 0.14
CA ILE A 71 -4.97 -12.37 0.71
C ILE A 71 -3.59 -11.72 0.58
N LEU A 72 -3.55 -10.41 0.35
CA LEU A 72 -2.32 -9.61 0.37
C LEU A 72 -2.30 -8.70 1.61
N PRO A 73 -1.54 -9.05 2.66
CA PRO A 73 -1.50 -8.28 3.90
C PRO A 73 -1.14 -6.81 3.64
N ARG A 74 -1.86 -5.89 4.31
CA ARG A 74 -1.42 -4.50 4.41
C ARG A 74 -0.47 -4.36 5.59
N ILE A 75 0.77 -4.00 5.33
CA ILE A 75 1.78 -3.77 6.36
C ILE A 75 1.98 -2.29 6.64
N ASN A 76 2.43 -2.02 7.86
CA ASN A 76 2.70 -0.72 8.46
C ASN A 76 4.08 -0.16 8.06
N ASP A 77 4.45 -0.30 6.78
CA ASP A 77 5.77 0.06 6.24
C ASP A 77 5.62 0.56 4.80
N GLY A 78 5.25 1.84 4.61
CA GLY A 78 5.04 2.41 3.27
C GLY A 78 5.38 3.89 3.17
N SER A 79 6.04 4.27 2.08
CA SER A 79 6.60 5.63 1.90
C SER A 79 5.56 6.72 1.61
N LEU A 80 4.34 6.35 1.19
CA LEU A 80 3.28 7.30 0.80
C LEU A 80 2.17 7.39 1.85
N SER A 81 1.29 6.39 1.91
CA SER A 81 0.18 6.34 2.86
C SER A 81 0.59 5.95 4.29
N GLY A 82 1.84 5.52 4.48
CA GLY A 82 2.28 4.79 5.66
C GLY A 82 2.12 3.28 5.53
N TYR A 83 1.42 2.80 4.50
CA TYR A 83 1.12 1.39 4.30
C TYR A 83 1.69 0.88 2.98
N SER A 84 1.97 -0.42 2.93
CA SER A 84 2.33 -1.16 1.71
C SER A 84 1.57 -2.47 1.65
N ALA A 85 1.43 -3.03 0.44
CA ALA A 85 0.98 -4.41 0.26
C ALA A 85 2.19 -5.35 0.33
N GLN A 86 2.11 -6.41 1.15
CA GLN A 86 3.14 -7.43 1.25
C GLN A 86 2.87 -8.57 0.27
N PHE A 87 3.82 -8.80 -0.64
CA PHE A 87 3.80 -9.91 -1.60
C PHE A 87 4.71 -11.05 -1.12
N GLY A 88 4.40 -12.29 -1.51
CA GLY A 88 5.24 -13.46 -1.17
C GLY A 88 4.52 -14.82 -1.17
N ASN A 89 3.20 -14.83 -0.98
CA ASN A 89 2.41 -16.08 -0.85
C ASN A 89 1.74 -16.53 -2.15
N LYS A 90 2.34 -16.24 -3.32
CA LYS A 90 1.75 -16.41 -4.66
C LYS A 90 0.45 -15.62 -4.90
N ALA A 91 -0.03 -14.87 -3.91
CA ALA A 91 -1.14 -13.94 -4.05
C ALA A 91 -0.70 -12.70 -4.86
N PHE A 92 -1.62 -12.14 -5.65
CA PHE A 92 -1.35 -10.99 -6.51
C PHE A 92 -2.57 -10.07 -6.60
N LEU A 93 -2.35 -8.84 -7.04
CA LEU A 93 -3.40 -7.88 -7.37
C LEU A 93 -3.71 -7.94 -8.86
N SER A 94 -4.99 -7.93 -9.21
CA SER A 94 -5.44 -8.03 -10.59
C SER A 94 -6.54 -7.05 -10.93
N LEU A 95 -6.57 -6.66 -12.21
CA LEU A 95 -7.67 -5.96 -12.86
C LEU A 95 -7.93 -6.69 -14.19
N GLU A 96 -9.19 -7.04 -14.46
CA GLU A 96 -9.55 -7.67 -15.73
C GLU A 96 -9.25 -6.72 -16.90
N ASN A 97 -8.75 -7.24 -18.02
CA ASN A 97 -8.39 -6.43 -19.20
C ASN A 97 -9.56 -5.55 -19.68
N SER A 98 -10.78 -6.09 -19.71
CA SER A 98 -12.01 -5.35 -20.08
C SER A 98 -12.34 -4.16 -19.16
N LYS A 99 -11.67 -4.06 -17.99
CA LYS A 99 -11.85 -3.02 -16.98
C LYS A 99 -10.65 -2.08 -16.85
N THR A 100 -9.63 -2.25 -17.70
CA THR A 100 -8.43 -1.40 -17.69
C THR A 100 -8.73 0.02 -18.16
N GLY A 101 -9.59 0.19 -19.16
CA GLY A 101 -10.04 1.51 -19.63
C GLY A 101 -8.87 2.42 -19.99
N GLU A 102 -8.79 3.59 -19.36
CA GLU A 102 -7.71 4.57 -19.58
C GLU A 102 -6.32 4.09 -19.14
N LEU A 103 -6.20 2.97 -18.41
CA LEU A 103 -4.89 2.33 -18.16
C LEU A 103 -4.34 1.59 -19.39
N ASN A 104 -5.18 1.27 -20.37
CA ASN A 104 -4.74 0.59 -21.58
C ASN A 104 -4.14 1.61 -22.57
N ILE A 105 -2.88 1.96 -22.36
CA ILE A 105 -2.15 2.95 -23.17
C ILE A 105 -1.40 2.22 -24.28
N TYR A 106 -1.73 2.51 -25.54
CA TYR A 106 -1.14 1.87 -26.73
C TYR A 106 -1.15 2.83 -27.92
N GLY A 107 -0.34 2.52 -28.95
CA GLY A 107 -0.25 3.29 -30.19
C GLY A 107 1.08 4.01 -30.36
N GLU A 108 1.30 4.52 -31.56
CA GLU A 108 2.53 5.24 -31.91
C GLU A 108 2.65 6.55 -31.11
N GLY A 109 3.86 6.86 -30.64
CA GLY A 109 4.15 8.07 -29.87
C GLY A 109 3.65 8.07 -28.42
N GLN A 110 3.05 6.97 -27.94
CA GLN A 110 2.68 6.84 -26.54
C GLN A 110 3.89 6.42 -25.68
N ALA A 111 4.03 7.06 -24.52
CA ALA A 111 5.04 6.72 -23.53
C ALA A 111 4.44 6.75 -22.13
N VAL A 112 4.85 5.81 -21.29
CA VAL A 112 4.43 5.73 -19.89
C VAL A 112 5.64 5.69 -18.98
N THR A 113 5.53 6.32 -17.82
CA THR A 113 6.51 6.19 -16.73
C THR A 113 5.85 5.43 -15.60
N VAL A 114 6.50 4.36 -15.14
CA VAL A 114 6.04 3.57 -13.99
C VAL A 114 7.06 3.73 -12.87
N ILE A 115 6.58 4.03 -11.67
CA ILE A 115 7.40 4.21 -10.47
C ILE A 115 6.81 3.33 -9.38
N ALA A 116 7.67 2.60 -8.65
CA ALA A 116 7.28 1.81 -7.51
C ALA A 116 8.29 1.97 -6.38
N TRP A 117 7.80 2.00 -5.14
CA TRP A 117 8.63 1.85 -3.94
C TRP A 117 8.59 0.38 -3.55
N VAL A 118 9.75 -0.29 -3.62
CA VAL A 118 9.83 -1.72 -3.40
C VAL A 118 10.91 -2.01 -2.36
N LYS A 119 10.51 -2.74 -1.32
CA LYS A 119 11.41 -3.43 -0.40
C LYS A 119 11.39 -4.90 -0.81
N TRP A 120 12.48 -5.35 -1.42
CA TRP A 120 12.54 -6.62 -2.12
C TRP A 120 13.52 -7.58 -1.45
N GLU A 121 13.13 -8.85 -1.39
CA GLU A 121 13.93 -9.97 -0.91
C GLU A 121 13.71 -11.16 -1.85
N GLY A 122 14.79 -11.86 -2.25
CA GLY A 122 14.71 -13.10 -3.01
C GLY A 122 15.18 -13.02 -4.48
N ASN A 123 14.36 -13.53 -5.40
CA ASN A 123 14.60 -13.59 -6.85
C ASN A 123 13.67 -12.61 -7.60
N THR A 124 13.76 -12.56 -8.93
CA THR A 124 12.99 -11.63 -9.79
C THR A 124 11.51 -11.53 -9.39
N GLY A 125 11.07 -10.31 -9.07
CA GLY A 125 9.70 -9.97 -8.77
C GLY A 125 9.04 -9.19 -9.92
N PHE A 126 7.72 -9.32 -10.06
CA PHE A 126 6.91 -8.51 -10.97
C PHE A 126 6.15 -7.47 -10.17
N ALA A 127 6.48 -6.19 -10.36
CA ALA A 127 5.87 -5.08 -9.63
C ALA A 127 4.56 -4.60 -10.26
N GLY A 128 4.42 -4.72 -11.58
CA GLY A 128 3.17 -4.37 -12.25
C GLY A 128 3.30 -4.22 -13.75
N GLY A 129 2.19 -4.43 -14.45
CA GLY A 129 2.12 -4.44 -15.90
C GLY A 129 1.00 -5.34 -16.40
N MET A 130 0.76 -5.35 -17.70
CA MET A 130 -0.24 -6.24 -18.28
C MET A 130 0.37 -7.64 -18.39
N TRP A 131 -0.22 -8.57 -17.64
CA TRP A 131 0.19 -9.97 -17.58
C TRP A 131 -0.92 -10.86 -18.14
N ASN A 132 -0.57 -11.84 -18.96
CA ASN A 132 -1.47 -12.85 -19.50
C ASN A 132 -2.64 -12.26 -20.32
N GLU A 133 -2.32 -11.51 -21.38
CA GLU A 133 -3.32 -10.93 -22.31
C GLU A 133 -4.22 -11.98 -22.99
N TYR A 134 -3.73 -13.22 -23.10
CA TYR A 134 -4.47 -14.33 -23.70
C TYR A 134 -4.41 -15.57 -22.80
N GLN A 135 -5.53 -16.29 -22.66
CA GLN A 135 -5.64 -17.50 -21.83
C GLN A 135 -4.72 -18.65 -22.28
N ASP A 136 -4.27 -18.61 -23.53
CA ASP A 136 -3.35 -19.58 -24.15
C ASP A 136 -1.86 -19.19 -23.99
N GLY A 137 -1.55 -18.14 -23.22
CA GLY A 137 -0.17 -17.72 -22.95
C GLY A 137 0.50 -16.98 -24.12
N GLY A 138 -0.29 -16.51 -25.09
CA GLY A 138 0.17 -15.86 -26.32
C GLY A 138 0.76 -14.45 -26.12
N LYS A 139 2.07 -14.41 -25.81
CA LYS A 139 3.05 -13.41 -26.29
C LYS A 139 2.65 -11.92 -26.21
N ARG A 140 2.78 -11.38 -24.99
CA ARG A 140 3.54 -10.16 -24.63
C ARG A 140 3.35 -9.94 -23.13
N GLN A 141 4.45 -9.89 -22.39
CA GLN A 141 4.45 -9.56 -20.96
C GLN A 141 5.25 -8.28 -20.83
N TYR A 142 4.57 -7.20 -20.49
CA TYR A 142 5.20 -5.92 -20.25
C TYR A 142 4.94 -5.56 -18.80
N GLY A 143 6.00 -5.34 -18.05
CA GLY A 143 5.89 -4.85 -16.70
C GLY A 143 7.21 -4.43 -16.11
N LEU A 144 7.09 -3.78 -14.96
CA LEU A 144 8.21 -3.43 -14.11
C LEU A 144 8.61 -4.69 -13.33
N PHE A 145 9.88 -5.09 -13.48
CA PHE A 145 10.48 -6.18 -12.72
C PHE A 145 11.47 -5.62 -11.71
N VAL A 146 11.63 -6.31 -10.58
CA VAL A 146 12.55 -5.99 -9.48
C VAL A 146 13.43 -7.16 -9.12
#